data_AF-A0A2W4I501-F1
#
_entry.id   AF-A0A2W4I501-F1
#
_cell.length_a   1.000
_cell.length_b   1.000
_cell.length_c   1.000
_cell.angle_alpha   90.00
_cell.angle_beta   90.00
_cell.angle_gamma   90.00
#
_symmetry.space_group_name_H-M   'P 1'
#
loop_
_entity.id
_entity.type
_entity.pdbx_description
1 polymer ?
#
loop_
_entity_poly.entity_id
_entity_poly.type
_entity_poly.pdbx_seq_one_letter_code
_entity_poly.pdbx_strand_id
1 'polypeptide(L)'
;MKLIASTFVVFMACCLASAAQIKGQNSVLIDRKSRSLSIVNQAGRILLSCPIGVGRGPLKEKSSMQDCITPTGSFTVDVVLTDTPALNQIDQSTKEQIERNTLFRPFVKNGEGLARVFRTMNEQDFNRDGTPDKAYGRAFLGLQGKNTGPKLIAAGKSARWYSIALHGTPNEAKAIGGATSEGCIHLSSAALKKILDAHLIGVGTAVYINDGIGDVDLVKRKSFVDDNQEQVRMRN
;
A
#
# COMPACT_ATOMS: atom_id res chain seq x y z
N MET A 1 -11.41 -73.66 -24.43
CA MET A 1 -12.10 -72.70 -23.54
C MET A 1 -11.09 -71.98 -22.67
N LYS A 2 -10.93 -70.67 -22.87
CA LYS A 2 -10.56 -69.60 -21.92
C LYS A 2 -9.94 -68.45 -22.73
N LEU A 3 -10.79 -67.52 -23.17
CA LEU A 3 -10.39 -66.20 -23.65
C LEU A 3 -10.15 -65.32 -22.42
N ILE A 4 -8.97 -64.72 -22.32
CA ILE A 4 -8.62 -63.72 -21.30
C ILE A 4 -9.04 -62.36 -21.86
N ALA A 5 -10.07 -61.77 -21.29
CA ALA A 5 -10.49 -60.40 -21.60
C ALA A 5 -9.53 -59.42 -20.89
N SER A 6 -8.79 -58.65 -21.67
CA SER A 6 -7.89 -57.61 -21.20
C SER A 6 -8.63 -56.26 -21.25
N THR A 7 -8.96 -55.73 -20.06
CA THR A 7 -9.67 -54.46 -19.90
C THR A 7 -8.69 -53.30 -20.05
N PHE A 8 -8.75 -52.59 -21.18
CA PHE A 8 -8.01 -51.35 -21.40
C PHE A 8 -8.77 -50.19 -20.73
N VAL A 9 -8.26 -49.70 -19.60
CA VAL A 9 -8.70 -48.44 -18.97
C VAL A 9 -7.83 -47.32 -19.56
N VAL A 10 -8.38 -46.55 -20.50
CA VAL A 10 -7.74 -45.32 -20.98
C VAL A 10 -8.06 -44.21 -19.99
N PHE A 11 -7.08 -43.84 -19.16
CA PHE A 11 -7.12 -42.66 -18.31
C PHE A 11 -7.07 -41.41 -19.21
N MET A 12 -8.22 -40.77 -19.42
CA MET A 12 -8.29 -39.45 -20.01
C MET A 12 -7.83 -38.42 -18.96
N ALA A 13 -6.54 -38.10 -19.00
CA ALA A 13 -5.98 -37.01 -18.21
C ALA A 13 -6.51 -35.68 -18.77
N CYS A 14 -7.57 -35.15 -18.14
CA CYS A 14 -7.95 -33.75 -18.27
C CYS A 14 -6.80 -32.88 -17.74
N CYS A 15 -5.91 -32.44 -18.64
CA CYS A 15 -5.01 -31.33 -18.39
C CYS A 15 -5.84 -30.05 -18.26
N LEU A 16 -6.42 -29.84 -17.06
CA LEU A 16 -6.84 -28.51 -16.63
C LEU A 16 -5.56 -27.71 -16.41
N ALA A 17 -5.10 -27.04 -17.46
CA ALA A 17 -4.18 -25.93 -17.33
C ALA A 17 -4.88 -24.87 -16.46
N SER A 18 -4.59 -24.91 -15.17
CA SER A 18 -5.00 -23.85 -14.26
C SER A 18 -4.20 -22.62 -14.65
N ALA A 19 -4.82 -21.76 -15.47
CA ALA A 19 -4.36 -20.39 -15.63
C ALA A 19 -4.42 -19.77 -14.23
N ALA A 20 -3.26 -19.68 -13.57
CA ALA A 20 -3.12 -18.95 -12.32
C ALA A 20 -3.50 -17.50 -12.61
N GLN A 21 -4.76 -17.18 -12.34
CA GLN A 21 -5.30 -15.85 -12.46
C GLN A 21 -4.48 -14.96 -11.53
N ILE A 22 -3.62 -14.11 -12.10
CA ILE A 22 -3.05 -12.99 -11.36
C ILE A 22 -4.27 -12.17 -10.93
N LYS A 23 -4.69 -12.37 -9.69
CA LYS A 23 -5.78 -11.63 -9.05
C LYS A 23 -5.33 -10.19 -9.00
N GLY A 24 -5.66 -9.41 -10.03
CA GLY A 24 -5.04 -8.11 -10.14
C GLY A 24 -5.54 -7.20 -9.03
N GLN A 25 -4.58 -6.48 -8.47
CA GLN A 25 -4.77 -5.73 -7.26
C GLN A 25 -5.68 -4.52 -7.52
N ASN A 26 -6.36 -4.08 -6.46
CA ASN A 26 -7.08 -2.81 -6.47
C ASN A 26 -6.10 -1.65 -6.71
N SER A 27 -6.62 -0.50 -7.09
CA SER A 27 -5.87 0.75 -7.19
C SER A 27 -6.46 1.80 -6.27
N VAL A 28 -5.60 2.67 -5.73
CA VAL A 28 -5.98 3.80 -4.89
C VAL A 28 -5.85 5.08 -5.70
N LEU A 29 -6.92 5.86 -5.75
CA LEU A 29 -6.98 7.17 -6.40
C LEU A 29 -7.14 8.23 -5.32
N ILE A 30 -6.23 9.19 -5.27
CA ILE A 30 -6.23 10.30 -4.31
C ILE A 30 -6.26 11.62 -5.05
N ASP A 31 -7.19 12.47 -4.65
CA ASP A 31 -7.26 13.86 -5.07
C ASP A 31 -7.00 14.77 -3.86
N ARG A 32 -5.87 15.47 -3.89
CA ARG A 32 -5.44 16.39 -2.82
C ARG A 32 -6.36 17.60 -2.72
N LYS A 33 -6.91 18.08 -3.84
CA LYS A 33 -7.73 19.29 -3.91
C LYS A 33 -9.12 19.04 -3.34
N SER A 34 -9.77 17.95 -3.75
CA SER A 34 -11.06 17.54 -3.18
C SER A 34 -10.93 16.80 -1.84
N ARG A 35 -9.69 16.47 -1.43
CA ARG A 35 -9.38 15.74 -0.19
C ARG A 35 -10.14 14.42 -0.12
N SER A 36 -10.10 13.68 -1.22
CA SER A 36 -10.82 12.42 -1.35
C SER A 36 -9.88 11.29 -1.75
N LEU A 37 -10.24 10.08 -1.30
CA LEU A 37 -9.64 8.83 -1.72
C LEU A 37 -10.72 7.90 -2.21
N SER A 38 -10.45 7.22 -3.33
CA SER A 38 -11.26 6.10 -3.82
C SER A 38 -10.39 4.88 -4.04
N ILE A 39 -10.87 3.71 -3.62
CA ILE A 39 -10.28 2.42 -3.97
C ILE A 39 -11.13 1.82 -5.08
N VAL A 40 -10.52 1.48 -6.19
CA VAL A 40 -11.19 0.87 -7.34
C VAL A 40 -10.65 -0.52 -7.60
N ASN A 41 -11.51 -1.42 -8.03
CA ASN A 41 -11.06 -2.71 -8.57
C ASN A 41 -10.57 -2.54 -10.02
N GLN A 42 -10.13 -3.64 -10.63
CA GLN A 42 -9.63 -3.67 -12.00
C GLN A 42 -10.67 -3.23 -13.06
N ALA A 43 -11.96 -3.44 -12.78
CA ALA A 43 -13.05 -3.00 -13.64
C ALA A 43 -13.40 -1.51 -13.46
N GLY A 44 -12.65 -0.78 -12.62
CA GLY A 44 -12.90 0.62 -12.31
C GLY A 44 -14.07 0.84 -11.34
N ARG A 45 -14.64 -0.21 -10.75
CA ARG A 45 -15.71 -0.10 -9.77
C ARG A 45 -15.14 0.39 -8.43
N ILE A 46 -15.73 1.46 -7.89
CA ILE A 46 -15.41 1.97 -6.57
C ILE A 46 -15.83 0.95 -5.50
N LEU A 47 -14.86 0.50 -4.70
CA LEU A 47 -15.02 -0.38 -3.55
C LEU A 47 -15.14 0.40 -2.24
N LEU A 48 -14.44 1.54 -2.16
CA LEU A 48 -14.48 2.46 -1.03
C LEU A 48 -14.25 3.88 -1.55
N SER A 49 -14.99 4.84 -1.01
CA SER A 49 -14.70 6.26 -1.18
C SER A 49 -14.82 6.95 0.18
N CYS A 50 -13.88 7.83 0.51
CA CYS A 50 -13.87 8.51 1.80
C CYS A 50 -13.10 9.85 1.74
N PRO A 51 -13.40 10.78 2.65
CA PRO A 51 -12.57 11.96 2.85
C PRO A 51 -11.22 11.58 3.47
N ILE A 52 -10.20 12.37 3.17
CA ILE A 52 -8.84 12.21 3.69
C ILE A 52 -8.29 13.53 4.22
N GLY A 53 -7.27 13.45 5.06
CA GLY A 53 -6.38 14.56 5.34
C GLY A 53 -5.14 14.51 4.46
N VAL A 54 -4.58 15.67 4.13
CA VAL A 54 -3.33 15.80 3.35
C VAL A 54 -2.30 16.65 4.08
N GLY A 55 -1.12 16.79 3.48
CA GLY A 55 -0.04 17.67 3.93
C GLY A 55 -0.48 19.11 4.07
N ARG A 56 0.02 19.80 5.09
CA ARG A 56 -0.22 21.23 5.33
C ARG A 56 0.50 22.15 4.34
N GLY A 57 1.45 21.63 3.57
CA GLY A 57 2.11 22.36 2.49
C GLY A 57 1.14 22.72 1.36
N PRO A 58 1.52 23.65 0.47
CA PRO A 58 0.67 24.04 -0.66
C PRO A 58 0.52 22.89 -1.68
N LEU A 59 -0.51 22.99 -2.54
CA LEU A 59 -0.68 22.11 -3.70
C LEU A 59 0.38 22.44 -4.77
N LYS A 60 1.59 21.92 -4.55
CA LYS A 60 2.75 22.02 -5.43
C LYS A 60 3.45 20.66 -5.53
N GLU A 61 4.48 20.60 -6.35
CA GLU A 61 5.37 19.45 -6.40
C GLU A 61 6.20 19.36 -5.11
N LYS A 62 6.30 18.13 -4.58
CA LYS A 62 7.10 17.86 -3.38
C LYS A 62 8.57 17.85 -3.75
N SER A 63 9.39 18.61 -3.04
CA SER A 63 10.84 18.66 -3.23
C SER A 63 11.63 18.02 -2.10
N SER A 64 11.08 17.97 -0.88
CA SER A 64 11.75 17.37 0.29
C SER A 64 10.75 16.82 1.31
N MET A 65 11.20 16.10 2.34
CA MET A 65 10.30 15.66 3.41
C MET A 65 9.86 16.81 4.32
N GLN A 66 10.58 17.94 4.32
CA GLN A 66 10.36 19.07 5.22
C GLN A 66 9.34 20.08 4.67
N ASP A 67 9.03 20.04 3.38
CA ASP A 67 8.07 20.96 2.75
C ASP A 67 6.60 20.73 3.16
N CYS A 68 6.33 19.62 3.86
CA CYS A 68 5.01 19.20 4.30
C CYS A 68 3.98 19.02 3.16
N ILE A 69 4.45 18.84 1.93
CA ILE A 69 3.61 18.61 0.75
C ILE A 69 3.36 17.10 0.61
N THR A 70 2.11 16.70 0.41
CA THR A 70 1.78 15.33 -0.05
C THR A 70 2.19 15.19 -1.51
N PRO A 71 3.04 14.25 -1.93
CA PRO A 71 3.54 14.22 -3.29
C PRO A 71 2.45 13.85 -4.32
N THR A 72 2.61 14.32 -5.56
CA THR A 72 1.82 13.92 -6.74
C THR A 72 2.55 12.85 -7.55
N GLY A 73 1.79 12.05 -8.31
CA GLY A 73 2.33 11.04 -9.22
C GLY A 73 1.82 9.63 -8.97
N SER A 74 2.59 8.65 -9.44
CA SER A 74 2.31 7.22 -9.29
C SER A 74 3.24 6.59 -8.27
N PHE A 75 2.67 5.82 -7.36
CA PHE A 75 3.34 5.17 -6.25
C PHE A 75 2.86 3.72 -6.14
N THR A 76 3.57 2.95 -5.33
CA THR A 76 3.15 1.60 -4.92
C THR A 76 3.25 1.48 -3.41
N VAL A 77 2.42 0.62 -2.81
CA VAL A 77 2.56 0.31 -1.38
C VAL A 77 3.72 -0.67 -1.19
N ASP A 78 4.75 -0.28 -0.43
CA ASP A 78 5.94 -1.11 -0.17
C ASP A 78 5.96 -1.74 1.21
N VAL A 79 5.14 -1.24 2.14
CA VAL A 79 4.97 -1.85 3.46
C VAL A 79 3.54 -1.65 3.94
N VAL A 80 3.03 -2.67 4.62
CA VAL A 80 1.80 -2.61 5.40
C VAL A 80 2.15 -2.96 6.83
N LEU A 81 1.96 -2.01 7.73
CA LEU A 81 2.19 -2.18 9.16
C LEU A 81 0.86 -1.91 9.88
N THR A 82 0.45 -2.78 10.79
CA THR A 82 -0.87 -2.73 11.42
C THR A 82 -0.82 -3.15 12.89
N ASP A 83 -1.89 -2.85 13.61
CA ASP A 83 -2.14 -3.34 14.97
C ASP A 83 -2.43 -4.86 15.02
N THR A 84 -2.57 -5.52 13.86
CA THR A 84 -2.83 -6.95 13.70
C THR A 84 -1.64 -7.60 12.98
N PRO A 85 -0.63 -8.14 13.70
CA PRO A 85 0.64 -8.56 13.11
C PRO A 85 0.56 -9.52 11.92
N ALA A 86 -0.48 -10.35 11.85
CA ALA A 86 -0.72 -11.28 10.74
C ALA A 86 -1.00 -10.59 9.40
N LEU A 87 -1.41 -9.31 9.41
CA LEU A 87 -1.66 -8.51 8.21
C LEU A 87 -0.41 -7.73 7.74
N ASN A 88 0.67 -7.75 8.52
CA ASN A 88 1.88 -7.01 8.19
C ASN A 88 2.55 -7.60 6.95
N GLN A 89 2.92 -6.74 6.01
CA GLN A 89 3.53 -7.10 4.75
C GLN A 89 4.68 -6.14 4.45
N ILE A 90 5.67 -6.62 3.70
CA ILE A 90 6.75 -5.81 3.16
C ILE A 90 7.03 -6.31 1.75
N ASP A 91 7.24 -5.37 0.83
CA ASP A 91 7.70 -5.68 -0.52
C ASP A 91 9.01 -6.46 -0.48
N GLN A 92 9.12 -7.47 -1.35
CA GLN A 92 10.25 -8.39 -1.33
C GLN A 92 11.57 -7.67 -1.66
N SER A 93 11.57 -6.77 -2.64
CA SER A 93 12.79 -6.02 -3.00
C SER A 93 13.21 -5.06 -1.89
N THR A 94 12.23 -4.42 -1.24
CA THR A 94 12.46 -3.55 -0.08
C THR A 94 13.01 -4.33 1.10
N LYS A 95 12.47 -5.52 1.37
CA LYS A 95 12.96 -6.44 2.40
C LYS A 95 14.41 -6.83 2.14
N GLU A 96 14.72 -7.32 0.96
CA GLU A 96 16.09 -7.73 0.58
C GLU A 96 17.08 -6.57 0.70
N GLN A 97 16.68 -5.35 0.31
CA GLN A 97 17.52 -4.17 0.48
C GLN A 97 17.81 -3.90 1.96
N ILE A 98 16.80 -3.95 2.83
CA ILE A 98 16.94 -3.67 4.26
C ILE A 98 17.74 -4.77 4.98
N GLU A 99 17.56 -6.04 4.59
CA GLU A 99 18.25 -7.18 5.20
C GLU A 99 19.78 -7.14 5.04
N ARG A 100 20.28 -6.42 4.02
CA ARG A 100 21.72 -6.15 3.86
C ARG A 100 22.31 -5.29 4.98
N ASN A 101 21.48 -4.51 5.67
CA ASN A 101 21.92 -3.73 6.82
C ASN A 101 21.73 -4.54 8.11
N THR A 102 22.84 -4.90 8.76
CA THR A 102 22.82 -5.72 9.99
C THR A 102 22.03 -5.07 11.14
N LEU A 103 21.97 -3.73 11.19
CA LEU A 103 21.18 -2.98 12.17
C LEU A 103 19.67 -3.17 11.96
N PHE A 104 19.22 -3.24 10.70
CA PHE A 104 17.80 -3.24 10.38
C PHE A 104 17.21 -4.61 10.05
N ARG A 105 18.04 -5.56 9.63
CA ARG A 105 17.66 -6.94 9.33
C ARG A 105 16.73 -7.59 10.37
N PRO A 106 16.93 -7.44 11.71
CA PRO A 106 16.02 -8.05 12.69
C PRO A 106 14.57 -7.56 12.59
N PHE A 107 14.33 -6.36 12.05
CA PHE A 107 13.00 -5.76 11.97
C PHE A 107 12.19 -6.19 10.75
N VAL A 108 12.82 -6.78 9.73
CA VAL A 108 12.15 -7.18 8.47
C VAL A 108 12.21 -8.69 8.20
N LYS A 109 12.96 -9.44 9.01
CA LYS A 109 13.15 -10.89 8.83
C LYS A 109 11.84 -11.68 8.99
N ASN A 110 10.97 -11.27 9.91
CA ASN A 110 9.69 -11.92 10.22
C ASN A 110 8.60 -10.90 10.59
N GLY A 111 7.36 -11.36 10.75
CA GLY A 111 6.22 -10.50 11.09
C GLY A 111 6.32 -9.81 12.46
N GLU A 112 7.02 -10.42 13.42
CA GLU A 112 7.25 -9.83 14.76
C GLU A 112 8.12 -8.58 14.70
N GLY A 113 9.13 -8.57 13.82
CA GLY A 113 9.98 -7.40 13.57
C GLY A 113 9.15 -6.21 13.09
N LEU A 114 8.29 -6.43 12.09
CA LEU A 114 7.40 -5.39 11.55
C LEU A 114 6.40 -4.90 12.61
N ALA A 115 5.86 -5.81 13.42
CA ALA A 115 4.97 -5.44 14.53
C ALA A 115 5.70 -4.57 15.57
N ARG A 116 6.98 -4.85 15.84
CA ARG A 116 7.81 -4.01 16.72
C ARG A 116 8.04 -2.63 16.13
N VAL A 117 8.32 -2.53 14.83
CA VAL A 117 8.45 -1.24 14.13
C VAL A 117 7.16 -0.42 14.26
N PHE A 118 6.01 -1.03 13.99
CA PHE A 118 4.72 -0.33 14.07
C PHE A 118 4.38 0.14 15.47
N ARG A 119 4.67 -0.69 16.48
CA ARG A 119 4.53 -0.31 17.89
C ARG A 119 5.43 0.88 18.22
N THR A 120 6.72 0.84 17.89
CA THR A 120 7.64 1.97 18.08
C THR A 120 7.15 3.25 17.38
N MET A 121 6.54 3.12 16.21
CA MET A 121 5.95 4.26 15.50
C MET A 121 4.77 4.89 16.26
N ASN A 122 3.91 4.07 16.87
CA ASN A 122 2.74 4.53 17.64
C ASN A 122 3.04 4.89 19.10
N GLU A 123 4.19 4.48 19.63
CA GLU A 123 4.70 4.84 20.96
C GLU A 123 5.29 6.25 21.04
N GLN A 124 5.36 6.97 19.90
CA GLN A 124 5.81 8.36 19.91
C GLN A 124 4.85 9.20 20.76
N ASP A 125 5.44 9.93 21.70
CA ASP A 125 4.80 10.88 22.60
C ASP A 125 5.35 12.27 22.24
N PHE A 126 4.73 12.90 21.25
CA PHE A 126 5.13 14.19 20.70
C PHE A 126 4.82 15.33 21.68
N ASN A 127 3.77 15.21 22.50
CA ASN A 127 3.37 16.23 23.46
C ASN A 127 4.07 16.08 24.83
N ARG A 128 4.77 14.97 25.05
CA ARG A 128 5.52 14.61 26.27
C ARG A 128 4.64 14.49 27.51
N ASP A 129 3.39 14.06 27.34
CA ASP A 129 2.45 13.85 28.45
C ASP A 129 2.59 12.48 29.13
N GLY A 130 3.50 11.63 28.62
CA GLY A 130 3.76 10.30 29.13
C GLY A 130 2.86 9.21 28.53
N THR A 131 1.97 9.56 27.61
CA THR A 131 1.07 8.63 26.90
C THR A 131 1.43 8.53 25.43
N PRO A 132 1.48 7.32 24.84
CA PRO A 132 1.61 7.16 23.40
C PRO A 132 0.52 7.91 22.62
N ASP A 133 0.91 8.74 21.64
CA ASP A 133 -0.03 9.48 20.80
C ASP A 133 -0.81 8.59 19.83
N LYS A 134 -0.42 7.32 19.66
CA LYS A 134 -0.97 6.43 18.61
C LYS A 134 -0.96 7.11 17.25
N ALA A 135 0.18 7.74 16.94
CA ALA A 135 0.36 8.67 15.83
C ALA A 135 -0.13 8.17 14.46
N TYR A 136 -0.10 6.86 14.25
CA TYR A 136 -0.46 6.20 12.99
C TYR A 136 -1.77 5.39 13.08
N GLY A 137 -2.42 5.36 14.25
CA GLY A 137 -3.67 4.65 14.47
C GLY A 137 -3.54 3.15 14.19
N ARG A 138 -4.48 2.60 13.40
CA ARG A 138 -4.60 1.16 13.13
C ARG A 138 -3.60 0.62 12.11
N ALA A 139 -3.15 1.44 11.18
CA ALA A 139 -2.27 1.00 10.11
C ALA A 139 -1.44 2.13 9.52
N PHE A 140 -0.30 1.75 8.97
CA PHE A 140 0.60 2.53 8.16
C PHE A 140 0.87 1.79 6.85
N LEU A 141 0.43 2.38 5.74
CA LEU A 141 0.59 1.85 4.38
C LEU A 141 1.63 2.73 3.69
N GLY A 142 2.90 2.32 3.76
CA GLY A 142 4.02 3.08 3.23
C GLY A 142 3.99 3.15 1.71
N LEU A 143 4.37 4.30 1.14
CA LEU A 143 4.44 4.50 -0.30
C LEU A 143 5.88 4.48 -0.79
N GLN A 144 6.11 3.77 -1.89
CA GLN A 144 7.32 3.80 -2.69
C GLN A 144 7.17 4.67 -3.92
N GLY A 145 8.16 5.55 -4.10
CA GLY A 145 8.27 6.49 -5.22
C GLY A 145 9.23 7.63 -4.90
N LYS A 146 9.36 8.58 -5.82
CA LYS A 146 10.22 9.75 -5.65
C LYS A 146 9.75 10.57 -4.44
N ASN A 147 10.69 11.06 -3.63
CA ASN A 147 10.43 11.93 -2.47
C ASN A 147 9.46 11.34 -1.42
N THR A 148 9.38 10.01 -1.34
CA THR A 148 8.56 9.33 -0.32
C THR A 148 9.32 9.07 0.96
N GLY A 149 10.64 9.22 1.01
CA GLY A 149 11.43 9.16 2.24
C GLY A 149 12.39 7.96 2.32
N PRO A 150 13.28 7.96 3.35
CA PRO A 150 14.35 6.98 3.51
C PRO A 150 13.89 5.60 3.98
N LYS A 151 12.58 5.42 4.25
CA LYS A 151 11.97 4.17 4.73
C LYS A 151 12.40 3.86 6.15
N LEU A 152 13.02 2.71 6.40
CA LEU A 152 13.36 2.29 7.75
C LEU A 152 14.57 3.07 8.27
N ILE A 153 14.39 3.76 9.40
CA ILE A 153 15.43 4.54 10.07
C ILE A 153 15.55 4.13 11.54
N ALA A 154 16.70 4.42 12.15
CA ALA A 154 16.94 4.14 13.57
C ALA A 154 16.04 5.00 14.47
N ALA A 155 15.58 4.40 15.57
CA ALA A 155 14.80 5.05 16.61
C ALA A 155 15.29 4.54 17.98
N GLY A 156 16.38 5.13 18.48
CA GLY A 156 17.08 4.64 19.67
C GLY A 156 17.61 3.23 19.46
N LYS A 157 17.17 2.28 20.29
CA LYS A 157 17.48 0.84 20.15
C LYS A 157 16.50 0.10 19.21
N SER A 158 15.52 0.80 18.65
CA SER A 158 14.50 0.27 17.74
C SER A 158 14.65 0.88 16.34
N ALA A 159 13.66 0.64 15.47
CA ALA A 159 13.53 1.26 14.17
C ALA A 159 12.11 1.80 13.97
N ARG A 160 11.98 2.82 13.12
CA ARG A 160 10.69 3.35 12.67
C ARG A 160 10.66 3.49 11.16
N TRP A 161 9.49 3.29 10.57
CA TRP A 161 9.30 3.58 9.15
C TRP A 161 9.04 5.08 8.96
N TYR A 162 9.90 5.74 8.20
CA TYR A 162 9.83 7.16 7.91
C TYR A 162 9.68 7.37 6.40
N SER A 163 8.42 7.43 5.98
CA SER A 163 8.03 7.70 4.60
C SER A 163 6.66 8.37 4.53
N ILE A 164 6.33 8.92 3.36
CA ILE A 164 4.95 9.23 3.00
C ILE A 164 4.14 7.94 3.02
N ALA A 165 2.96 8.00 3.62
CA ALA A 165 2.10 6.84 3.83
C ALA A 165 0.62 7.25 3.91
N LEU A 166 -0.25 6.27 3.77
CA LEU A 166 -1.64 6.36 4.20
C LEU A 166 -1.72 5.78 5.62
N HIS A 167 -2.22 6.55 6.59
CA HIS A 167 -2.30 6.09 7.97
C HIS A 167 -3.39 6.79 8.79
N GLY A 168 -3.64 6.29 9.99
CA GLY A 168 -4.61 6.86 10.92
C GLY A 168 -4.07 8.09 11.62
N THR A 169 -4.86 8.75 12.45
CA THR A 169 -4.39 9.89 13.23
C THR A 169 -5.17 9.98 14.53
N PRO A 170 -4.54 10.38 15.65
CA PRO A 170 -5.27 10.61 16.90
C PRO A 170 -6.21 11.83 16.85
N ASN A 171 -6.02 12.74 15.90
CA ASN A 171 -6.82 13.96 15.76
C ASN A 171 -7.68 13.94 14.49
N GLU A 172 -8.55 12.93 14.36
CA GLU A 172 -9.38 12.76 13.15
C GLU A 172 -10.25 13.98 12.86
N ALA A 173 -10.83 14.60 13.90
CA ALA A 173 -11.75 15.72 13.76
C ALA A 173 -11.13 16.92 13.02
N LYS A 174 -9.82 17.16 13.21
CA LYS A 174 -9.09 18.23 12.51
C LYS A 174 -8.43 17.74 11.21
N ALA A 175 -7.97 16.49 11.21
CA ALA A 175 -7.16 15.96 10.12
C ALA A 175 -7.99 15.54 8.90
N ILE A 176 -9.12 14.86 9.11
CA ILE A 176 -9.92 14.33 8.01
C ILE A 176 -10.66 15.46 7.31
N GLY A 177 -10.49 15.54 5.99
CA GLY A 177 -10.92 16.70 5.21
C GLY A 177 -10.07 17.94 5.45
N GLY A 178 -8.94 17.84 6.17
CA GLY A 178 -8.01 18.94 6.49
C GLY A 178 -6.65 18.85 5.78
N ALA A 179 -5.79 19.83 6.04
CA ALA A 179 -4.41 19.89 5.57
C ALA A 179 -3.48 20.07 6.79
N THR A 180 -3.19 18.99 7.50
CA THR A 180 -2.51 19.03 8.81
C THR A 180 -1.27 18.16 8.90
N SER A 181 -1.12 17.18 8.01
CA SER A 181 0.01 16.24 8.07
C SER A 181 1.32 16.89 7.59
N GLU A 182 2.43 16.17 7.74
CA GLU A 182 3.75 16.52 7.17
C GLU A 182 3.94 15.98 5.74
N GLY A 183 2.85 15.67 5.05
CA GLY A 183 2.85 15.14 3.69
C GLY A 183 2.18 13.77 3.58
N CYS A 184 1.95 13.07 4.69
CA CYS A 184 1.16 11.83 4.69
C CYS A 184 -0.31 12.06 4.36
N ILE A 185 -1.01 10.97 4.06
CA ILE A 185 -2.45 10.96 3.84
C ILE A 185 -3.11 10.38 5.10
N HIS A 186 -3.93 11.19 5.76
CA HIS A 186 -4.67 10.73 6.94
C HIS A 186 -6.00 10.11 6.53
N LEU A 187 -6.28 8.92 7.06
CA LEU A 187 -7.54 8.20 6.94
C LEU A 187 -8.22 8.10 8.30
N SER A 188 -9.54 8.07 8.31
CA SER A 188 -10.28 7.78 9.54
C SER A 188 -10.06 6.32 9.96
N SER A 189 -10.13 6.05 11.25
CA SER A 189 -10.05 4.71 11.84
C SER A 189 -11.13 3.79 11.25
N ALA A 190 -12.31 4.33 10.96
CA ALA A 190 -13.39 3.61 10.28
C ALA A 190 -13.02 3.21 8.84
N ALA A 191 -12.39 4.10 8.07
CA ALA A 191 -11.93 3.80 6.72
C ALA A 191 -10.82 2.75 6.74
N LEU A 192 -9.82 2.90 7.62
CA LEU A 192 -8.75 1.92 7.79
C LEU A 192 -9.27 0.55 8.18
N LYS A 193 -10.24 0.48 9.10
CA LYS A 193 -10.88 -0.79 9.47
C LYS A 193 -11.49 -1.48 8.25
N LYS A 194 -12.24 -0.75 7.42
CA LYS A 194 -12.82 -1.30 6.18
C LYS A 194 -11.75 -1.79 5.20
N ILE A 195 -10.66 -1.03 5.05
CA ILE A 195 -9.54 -1.39 4.18
C ILE A 195 -8.90 -2.71 4.64
N LEU A 196 -8.64 -2.84 5.94
CA LEU A 196 -8.01 -4.02 6.52
C LEU A 196 -8.93 -5.25 6.46
N ASP A 197 -10.17 -5.12 6.93
CA ASP A 197 -11.13 -6.24 6.98
C ASP A 197 -11.38 -6.83 5.57
N ALA A 198 -11.58 -5.96 4.57
CA ALA A 198 -11.83 -6.38 3.20
C ALA A 198 -10.55 -6.56 2.36
N HIS A 199 -9.37 -6.44 2.96
CA HIS A 199 -8.07 -6.59 2.30
C HIS A 199 -7.96 -5.74 1.01
N LEU A 200 -8.41 -4.49 1.08
CA LEU A 200 -8.55 -3.63 -0.09
C LEU A 200 -7.21 -3.08 -0.58
N ILE A 201 -6.22 -2.94 0.31
CA ILE A 201 -4.87 -2.45 0.01
C ILE A 201 -3.88 -3.43 0.61
N GLY A 202 -2.88 -3.81 -0.19
CA GLY A 202 -1.75 -4.65 0.22
C GLY A 202 -0.45 -4.17 -0.42
N VAL A 203 0.65 -4.85 -0.15
CA VAL A 203 1.92 -4.58 -0.85
C VAL A 203 1.74 -4.76 -2.37
N GLY A 204 2.33 -3.85 -3.14
CA GLY A 204 2.21 -3.78 -4.59
C GLY A 204 1.01 -2.98 -5.11
N THR A 205 0.05 -2.64 -4.24
CA THR A 205 -1.13 -1.86 -4.63
C THR A 205 -0.71 -0.51 -5.21
N ALA A 206 -1.19 -0.21 -6.41
CA ALA A 206 -0.92 1.05 -7.09
C ALA A 206 -1.66 2.21 -6.42
N VAL A 207 -0.96 3.33 -6.24
CA VAL A 207 -1.51 4.55 -5.64
C VAL A 207 -1.22 5.73 -6.56
N TYR A 208 -2.27 6.45 -6.93
CA TYR A 208 -2.21 7.60 -7.82
C TYR A 208 -2.65 8.85 -7.07
N ILE A 209 -1.82 9.89 -7.03
CA ILE A 209 -2.08 11.13 -6.29
C ILE A 209 -2.06 12.32 -7.26
N ASN A 210 -3.13 13.12 -7.28
CA ASN A 210 -3.32 14.28 -8.16
C ASN A 210 -3.96 15.49 -7.43
N ASP A 211 -4.12 16.62 -8.13
CA ASP A 211 -4.75 17.88 -7.64
C ASP A 211 -6.16 18.13 -8.19
N GLY A 212 -6.87 17.04 -8.46
CA GLY A 212 -8.13 17.05 -9.17
C GLY A 212 -8.19 15.81 -10.04
N ILE A 213 -9.39 15.27 -10.25
CA ILE A 213 -9.62 14.16 -11.18
C ILE A 213 -9.35 14.65 -12.62
N GLY A 214 -8.08 14.80 -12.97
CA GLY A 214 -7.60 14.65 -14.32
C GLY A 214 -7.53 13.15 -14.59
N ASP A 215 -8.47 12.69 -15.42
CA ASP A 215 -8.46 11.39 -16.08
C ASP A 215 -8.48 10.14 -15.18
N VAL A 216 -9.72 9.69 -14.89
CA VAL A 216 -10.03 8.25 -14.78
C VAL A 216 -9.52 7.47 -16.01
N ASP A 217 -9.20 8.17 -17.10
CA ASP A 217 -8.50 7.65 -18.27
C ASP A 217 -7.05 7.23 -18.04
N LEU A 218 -6.35 7.61 -16.97
CA LEU A 218 -4.97 7.12 -16.73
C LEU A 218 -4.91 5.63 -16.40
N VAL A 219 -5.94 5.08 -15.73
CA VAL A 219 -6.07 3.64 -15.48
C VAL A 219 -6.44 2.90 -16.78
N LYS A 220 -7.21 3.53 -17.67
CA LYS A 220 -7.57 2.97 -18.99
C LYS A 220 -6.43 3.05 -20.02
N ARG A 221 -5.62 4.11 -19.99
CA ARG A 221 -4.52 4.30 -20.96
C ARG A 221 -3.37 3.32 -20.72
N LYS A 222 -3.12 2.91 -19.48
CA LYS A 222 -2.05 1.94 -19.19
C LYS A 222 -2.43 0.51 -19.59
N SER A 223 -3.68 0.10 -19.32
CA SER A 223 -4.20 -1.20 -19.80
C SER A 223 -4.22 -1.31 -21.33
N PHE A 224 -4.50 -0.22 -22.05
CA PHE A 224 -4.49 -0.23 -23.52
C PHE A 224 -3.09 -0.29 -24.16
N VAL A 225 -2.06 0.25 -23.49
CA VAL A 225 -0.68 0.22 -24.01
C VAL A 225 -0.04 -1.15 -23.77
N ASP A 226 -0.31 -1.79 -22.64
CA ASP A 226 0.24 -3.11 -22.32
C ASP A 226 -0.39 -4.22 -23.19
N ASP A 227 -1.70 -4.18 -23.44
CA ASP A 227 -2.39 -5.14 -24.33
C ASP A 227 -1.89 -5.07 -25.78
N ASN A 228 -1.50 -3.88 -26.27
CA ASN A 228 -0.97 -3.73 -27.63
C ASN A 228 0.48 -4.19 -27.77
N GLN A 229 1.30 -4.12 -26.72
CA GLN A 229 2.68 -4.64 -26.78
C GLN A 229 2.72 -6.17 -26.73
N GLU A 230 1.79 -6.80 -26.03
CA GLU A 230 1.69 -8.27 -25.97
C GLU A 230 1.15 -8.87 -27.27
N GLN A 231 0.19 -8.20 -27.93
CA GLN A 231 -0.28 -8.62 -29.27
C GLN A 231 0.76 -8.44 -30.39
N VAL A 232 1.64 -7.45 -30.29
CA VAL A 232 2.74 -7.26 -31.26
C VAL A 232 3.85 -8.30 -31.06
N ARG A 233 4.11 -8.74 -29.83
CA ARG A 233 5.08 -9.82 -29.55
C ARG A 233 4.61 -11.22 -29.96
N MET A 234 3.30 -11.45 -30.05
CA MET A 234 2.73 -12.74 -30.47
C MET A 234 2.55 -12.87 -31.99
N ARG A 235 2.89 -11.82 -32.76
CA ARG A 235 2.75 -11.79 -34.22
C ARG A 235 4.08 -11.71 -34.99
N ASN A 236 5.21 -11.67 -34.28
CA ASN A 236 6.57 -11.72 -34.82
C ASN A 236 7.30 -12.96 -34.31
#